data_AF-A0A0S4IMH9-F1
#
_entry.id   AF-A0A0S4IMH9-F1
#
_cell.length_a   1.000
_cell.length_b   1.000
_cell.length_c   1.000
_cell.angle_alpha   90.00
_cell.angle_beta   90.00
_cell.angle_gamma   90.00
#
_symmetry.space_group_name_H-M   'P 1'
#
loop_
_entity.id
_entity.type
_entity.pdbx_description
1 polymer ?
#
loop_
_entity_poly.entity_id
_entity_poly.type
_entity_poly.pdbx_seq_one_letter_code
_entity_poly.pdbx_strand_id
1 'polypeptide(L)'
;MRRIGGFSATALLLKKSGKPDKDLPEYKQAYLPYETAPTKAELDNARRRFLQAPFGKGELRRMVDVKDVPQNMYTYGKEGMSVPIAIFKDQVDPIIGPEWTYPGIYENKIACQLDFTHELFEMERTNSFKSPWQRTKLESQVRGAVNKVKARMRFNTIRHPDVFHRERGGGAKLATTAAPAAAAKK
;
A
#
# COMPACT_ATOMS: atom_id res chain seq x y z
N MET A 1 38.01 17.97 11.51
CA MET A 1 36.92 18.34 10.59
C MET A 1 35.74 17.37 10.72
N ARG A 2 34.57 17.95 11.03
CA ARG A 2 33.15 17.53 10.94
C ARG A 2 32.73 16.08 10.55
N ARG A 3 31.97 15.49 11.50
CA ARG A 3 30.64 14.83 11.43
C ARG A 3 30.40 13.68 10.43
N ILE A 4 30.34 12.44 10.95
CA ILE A 4 29.79 11.24 10.26
C ILE A 4 28.44 10.76 10.87
N GLY A 5 27.84 11.49 11.82
CA GLY A 5 26.59 11.07 12.50
C GLY A 5 25.26 11.54 11.88
N GLY A 6 25.27 12.32 10.79
CA GLY A 6 24.10 13.11 10.36
C GLY A 6 23.03 12.41 9.50
N PHE A 7 23.33 11.25 8.89
CA PHE A 7 22.41 10.60 7.93
C PHE A 7 21.39 9.65 8.56
N SER A 8 21.67 9.11 9.75
CA SER A 8 20.77 8.12 10.38
C SER A 8 19.57 8.79 11.07
N ALA A 9 19.81 9.91 11.77
CA ALA A 9 18.75 10.68 12.43
C ALA A 9 17.76 11.29 11.44
N THR A 10 18.25 11.80 10.30
CA THR A 10 17.42 12.36 9.22
C THR A 10 16.51 11.32 8.58
N ALA A 11 16.97 10.08 8.36
CA ALA A 11 16.16 9.01 7.79
C ALA A 11 15.03 8.53 8.73
N LEU A 12 15.26 8.51 10.05
CA LEU A 12 14.23 8.17 11.04
C LEU A 12 13.20 9.30 11.19
N LEU A 13 13.65 10.56 11.16
CA LEU A 13 12.78 11.73 11.17
C LEU A 13 11.91 11.78 9.91
N LEU A 14 12.46 11.46 8.73
CA LEU A 14 11.69 11.32 7.48
C LEU A 14 10.60 10.24 7.55
N LYS A 15 10.84 9.14 8.26
CA LYS A 15 9.85 8.04 8.40
C LYS A 15 8.72 8.35 9.37
N LYS A 16 8.92 9.27 10.31
CA LYS A 16 7.92 9.73 11.28
C LYS A 16 7.22 11.03 10.85
N SER A 17 7.88 11.85 10.03
CA SER A 17 7.34 13.06 9.43
C SER A 17 6.11 12.77 8.56
N GLY A 18 5.04 13.54 8.74
CA GLY A 18 3.85 13.50 7.89
C GLY A 18 2.87 12.36 8.19
N LYS A 19 2.98 11.71 9.35
CA LYS A 19 1.99 10.74 9.84
C LYS A 19 1.10 11.42 10.88
N PRO A 20 -0.20 11.09 10.94
CA PRO A 20 -1.05 11.56 12.03
C PRO A 20 -0.49 11.03 13.35
N ASP A 21 -0.38 11.91 14.34
CA ASP A 21 -0.08 11.54 15.72
C ASP A 21 -1.27 10.76 16.31
N LYS A 22 -1.07 10.11 17.46
CA LYS A 22 -1.89 9.01 18.03
C LYS A 22 -3.41 9.24 18.10
N ASP A 23 -3.89 10.46 17.98
CA ASP A 23 -5.30 10.80 18.03
C ASP A 23 -5.90 10.62 16.63
N LEU A 24 -6.27 9.38 16.30
CA LEU A 24 -7.06 9.07 15.12
C LEU A 24 -8.53 9.35 15.44
N PRO A 25 -9.14 10.42 14.89
CA PRO A 25 -10.56 10.70 15.07
C PRO A 25 -11.43 9.54 14.57
N GLU A 26 -12.55 9.32 15.26
CA GLU A 26 -13.51 8.28 14.93
C GLU A 26 -14.37 8.66 13.71
N TYR A 27 -14.86 7.65 12.99
CA TYR A 27 -15.84 7.86 11.93
C TYR A 27 -17.19 8.27 12.54
N LYS A 28 -17.86 9.23 11.90
CA LYS A 28 -19.21 9.66 12.27
C LYS A 28 -20.16 9.39 11.11
N GLN A 29 -21.36 8.88 11.42
CA GLN A 29 -22.43 8.72 10.44
C GLN A 29 -23.29 9.98 10.43
N ALA A 30 -23.34 10.69 9.31
CA ALA A 30 -24.16 11.89 9.13
C ALA A 30 -25.61 11.56 8.79
N TYR A 31 -25.83 10.55 7.93
CA TYR A 31 -27.16 10.03 7.60
C TYR A 31 -27.08 8.54 7.24
N LEU A 32 -28.19 7.81 7.29
CA LEU A 32 -28.22 6.39 6.95
C LEU A 32 -28.41 6.19 5.43
N PRO A 33 -27.66 5.26 4.81
CA PRO A 33 -27.76 5.02 3.36
C PRO A 33 -28.92 4.11 2.97
N TYR A 34 -29.71 3.64 3.93
CA TYR A 34 -30.86 2.77 3.73
C TYR A 34 -32.01 3.21 4.63
N GLU A 35 -33.24 2.95 4.18
CA GLU A 35 -34.45 3.18 4.97
C GLU A 35 -34.75 2.00 5.89
N THR A 36 -34.48 0.77 5.42
CA THR A 36 -34.73 -0.47 6.18
C THR A 36 -33.45 -0.93 6.86
N ALA A 37 -33.48 -1.01 8.19
CA ALA A 37 -32.33 -1.47 8.97
C ALA A 37 -32.05 -2.97 8.76
N PRO A 38 -30.79 -3.36 8.51
CA PRO A 38 -30.41 -4.76 8.37
C PRO A 38 -30.52 -5.48 9.72
N THR A 39 -30.86 -6.76 9.66
CA THR A 39 -30.89 -7.63 10.83
C THR A 39 -29.47 -7.99 11.29
N LYS A 40 -29.30 -8.35 12.56
CA LYS A 40 -28.00 -8.78 13.09
C LYS A 40 -27.41 -9.98 12.33
N ALA A 41 -28.27 -10.92 11.93
CA ALA A 41 -27.86 -12.07 11.14
C ALA A 41 -27.29 -11.66 9.77
N GLU A 42 -27.89 -10.67 9.11
CA GLU A 42 -27.38 -10.13 7.84
C GLU A 42 -26.04 -9.41 8.02
N LEU A 43 -25.89 -8.64 9.10
CA LEU A 43 -24.62 -7.98 9.45
C LEU A 43 -23.51 -9.00 9.66
N ASP A 44 -23.74 -10.03 10.48
CA ASP A 44 -22.76 -11.07 10.78
C ASP A 44 -22.41 -11.89 9.53
N ASN A 45 -23.41 -12.22 8.71
CA ASN A 45 -23.20 -12.93 7.44
C ASN A 45 -22.40 -12.11 6.43
N ALA A 46 -22.71 -10.82 6.29
CA ALA A 46 -21.96 -9.91 5.44
C ALA A 46 -20.51 -9.82 5.93
N ARG A 47 -20.30 -9.57 7.23
CA ARG A 47 -18.97 -9.47 7.83
C ARG A 47 -18.14 -10.75 7.63
N ARG A 48 -18.74 -11.93 7.82
CA ARG A 48 -18.06 -13.22 7.65
C ARG A 48 -17.52 -13.42 6.23
N ARG A 49 -18.20 -12.90 5.21
CA ARG A 49 -17.74 -12.96 3.80
C ARG A 49 -16.48 -12.14 3.55
N PHE A 50 -16.22 -11.11 4.36
CA PHE A 50 -15.08 -10.20 4.19
C PHE A 50 -13.90 -10.47 5.14
N LEU A 51 -14.00 -11.49 6.00
CA LEU A 51 -12.88 -11.89 6.87
C LEU A 51 -11.66 -12.38 6.09
N GLN A 52 -11.86 -12.86 4.86
CA GLN A 52 -10.78 -13.33 4.00
C GLN A 52 -10.90 -12.71 2.61
N ALA A 53 -9.76 -12.35 2.03
CA ALA A 53 -9.68 -11.83 0.67
C ALA A 53 -8.56 -12.50 -0.11
N PRO A 54 -8.70 -12.67 -1.44
CA PRO A 54 -7.59 -13.11 -2.26
C PRO A 54 -6.53 -11.99 -2.37
N PHE A 55 -5.27 -12.35 -2.15
CA PHE A 55 -4.11 -11.52 -2.44
C PHE A 55 -3.36 -12.11 -3.63
N GLY A 56 -2.94 -11.25 -4.57
CA GLY A 56 -2.32 -11.69 -5.81
C GLY A 56 -3.33 -12.10 -6.88
N LYS A 57 -2.81 -12.55 -8.03
CA LYS A 57 -3.56 -12.99 -9.20
C LYS A 57 -2.80 -14.14 -9.89
N GLY A 58 -3.48 -14.90 -10.74
CA GLY A 58 -2.90 -16.07 -11.41
C GLY A 58 -2.33 -17.09 -10.42
N GLU A 59 -1.12 -17.59 -10.72
CA GLU A 59 -0.41 -18.61 -9.94
C GLU A 59 -0.03 -18.16 -8.53
N LEU A 60 0.14 -16.85 -8.30
CA LEU A 60 0.54 -16.29 -7.01
C LEU A 60 -0.65 -15.92 -6.11
N ARG A 61 -1.86 -16.35 -6.47
CA ARG A 61 -3.08 -16.06 -5.71
C ARG A 61 -3.11 -16.90 -4.43
N ARG A 62 -3.26 -16.22 -3.29
CA ARG A 62 -3.46 -16.86 -1.97
C ARG A 62 -4.57 -16.17 -1.19
N MET A 63 -5.27 -16.90 -0.33
CA MET A 63 -6.23 -16.30 0.60
C MET A 63 -5.48 -15.71 1.80
N VAL A 64 -5.85 -14.51 2.21
CA VAL A 64 -5.30 -13.83 3.38
C VAL A 64 -6.43 -13.34 4.28
N ASP A 65 -6.21 -13.42 5.58
CA ASP A 65 -7.14 -12.87 6.57
C ASP A 65 -7.04 -11.33 6.58
N VAL A 66 -8.20 -10.68 6.52
CA VAL A 66 -8.33 -9.23 6.59
C VAL A 66 -8.39 -8.83 8.05
N LYS A 67 -7.47 -7.97 8.47
CA LYS A 67 -7.48 -7.38 9.82
C LYS A 67 -8.49 -6.24 9.87
N ASP A 68 -9.05 -6.02 11.06
CA ASP A 68 -9.94 -4.90 11.37
C ASP A 68 -11.18 -4.79 10.46
N VAL A 69 -11.84 -5.93 10.20
CA VAL A 69 -13.11 -5.93 9.45
C VAL A 69 -14.20 -5.23 10.26
N PRO A 70 -14.81 -4.16 9.72
CA PRO A 70 -15.81 -3.36 10.42
C PRO A 70 -17.04 -4.19 10.80
N GLN A 71 -17.73 -3.75 11.86
CA GLN A 71 -18.91 -4.45 12.35
C GLN A 71 -20.09 -4.33 11.40
N ASN A 72 -20.28 -3.16 10.78
CA ASN A 72 -21.35 -2.91 9.82
C ASN A 72 -20.80 -2.70 8.40
N MET A 73 -20.93 -3.73 7.56
CA MET A 73 -20.48 -3.68 6.17
C MET A 73 -21.39 -2.85 5.25
N TYR A 74 -22.63 -2.56 5.65
CA TYR A 74 -23.60 -1.84 4.81
C TYR A 74 -23.39 -0.33 4.85
N THR A 75 -22.88 0.21 5.96
CA THR A 75 -22.58 1.64 6.12
C THR A 75 -21.12 1.97 5.87
N TYR A 76 -20.20 1.02 6.05
CA TYR A 76 -18.77 1.27 5.95
C TYR A 76 -18.32 1.65 4.53
N GLY A 77 -17.76 2.85 4.37
CA GLY A 77 -17.14 3.31 3.11
C GLY A 77 -18.11 3.45 1.93
N LYS A 78 -19.41 3.38 2.20
CA LYS A 78 -20.49 3.70 1.27
C LYS A 78 -20.99 5.09 1.61
N GLU A 79 -22.29 5.30 1.60
CA GLU A 79 -22.88 6.62 1.69
C GLU A 79 -23.16 7.05 3.15
N GLY A 80 -23.12 8.36 3.39
CA GLY A 80 -23.57 8.99 4.64
C GLY A 80 -22.57 8.98 5.79
N MET A 81 -21.38 8.40 5.61
CA MET A 81 -20.28 8.45 6.58
C MET A 81 -19.42 9.70 6.34
N SER A 82 -19.06 10.43 7.40
CA SER A 82 -18.08 11.50 7.35
C SER A 82 -16.68 10.96 7.59
N VAL A 83 -15.74 11.29 6.71
CA VAL A 83 -14.36 10.82 6.76
C VAL A 83 -13.51 11.87 7.47
N PRO A 84 -12.76 11.52 8.52
CA PRO A 84 -12.04 12.50 9.32
C PRO A 84 -10.71 12.89 8.66
N ILE A 85 -10.83 13.63 7.55
CA ILE A 85 -9.72 14.15 6.73
C ILE A 85 -9.80 15.66 6.57
N ALA A 86 -10.64 16.35 7.36
CA ALA A 86 -10.68 17.80 7.39
C ALA A 86 -9.32 18.38 7.83
N ILE A 87 -8.88 19.44 7.16
CA ILE A 87 -7.56 20.06 7.38
C ILE A 87 -7.73 21.46 7.99
N PHE A 88 -8.74 22.21 7.55
CA PHE A 88 -8.99 23.56 8.03
C PHE A 88 -9.94 23.57 9.24
N LYS A 89 -9.81 24.58 10.09
CA LYS A 89 -10.65 24.72 11.29
C LYS A 89 -12.14 24.79 10.99
N ASP A 90 -12.49 25.49 9.90
CA ASP A 90 -13.89 25.70 9.49
C ASP A 90 -14.37 24.62 8.50
N GLN A 91 -13.48 23.69 8.11
CA GLN A 91 -13.84 22.60 7.22
C GLN A 91 -14.53 21.51 8.01
N VAL A 92 -15.79 21.24 7.68
CA VAL A 92 -16.51 20.07 8.19
C VAL A 92 -15.95 18.81 7.53
N ASP A 93 -15.94 17.69 8.25
CA ASP A 93 -15.54 16.41 7.69
C ASP A 93 -16.37 16.07 6.44
N PRO A 94 -15.72 15.75 5.31
CA PRO A 94 -16.43 15.45 4.07
C PRO A 94 -17.29 14.19 4.23
N ILE A 95 -18.54 14.30 3.79
CA ILE A 95 -19.51 13.20 3.81
C ILE A 95 -19.42 12.45 2.48
N ILE A 96 -19.38 11.12 2.55
CA ILE A 96 -19.40 10.29 1.35
C ILE A 96 -20.80 10.31 0.74
N GLY A 97 -20.93 10.88 -0.46
CA GLY A 97 -22.15 10.86 -1.26
C GLY A 97 -22.43 9.53 -1.98
N PRO A 98 -23.47 9.48 -2.84
CA PRO A 98 -23.86 8.27 -3.55
C PRO A 98 -22.84 7.86 -4.63
N GLU A 99 -22.75 6.55 -4.88
CA GLU A 99 -21.67 5.95 -5.67
C GLU A 99 -21.53 6.54 -7.08
N TRP A 100 -22.64 6.75 -7.78
CA TRP A 100 -22.65 7.23 -9.17
C TRP A 100 -22.21 8.70 -9.33
N THR A 101 -22.14 9.47 -8.25
CA THR A 101 -21.64 10.85 -8.31
C THR A 101 -20.11 10.91 -8.37
N TYR A 102 -19.42 9.82 -8.02
CA TYR A 102 -17.98 9.70 -8.16
C TYR A 102 -17.61 9.25 -9.59
N PRO A 103 -16.97 10.13 -10.39
CA PRO A 103 -16.71 9.85 -11.79
C PRO A 103 -15.79 8.65 -11.97
N GLY A 104 -16.16 7.75 -12.89
CA GLY A 104 -15.34 6.59 -13.25
C GLY A 104 -15.20 5.54 -12.15
N ILE A 105 -15.97 5.59 -11.06
CA ILE A 105 -15.85 4.60 -9.97
C ILE A 105 -16.12 3.16 -10.45
N TYR A 106 -17.12 2.97 -11.30
CA TYR A 106 -17.44 1.65 -11.86
C TYR A 106 -16.33 1.13 -12.77
N GLU A 107 -15.71 2.02 -13.56
CA GLU A 107 -14.59 1.70 -14.43
C GLU A 107 -13.32 1.39 -13.63
N ASN A 108 -13.05 2.18 -12.59
CA ASN A 108 -11.93 1.98 -11.67
C ASN A 108 -12.02 0.65 -10.92
N LYS A 109 -13.22 0.18 -10.54
CA LYS A 109 -13.39 -1.15 -9.93
C LYS A 109 -12.85 -2.29 -10.80
N ILE A 110 -12.86 -2.10 -12.12
CA ILE A 110 -12.34 -3.06 -13.10
C ILE A 110 -10.84 -2.83 -13.30
N ALA A 111 -10.43 -1.58 -13.58
CA ALA A 111 -9.06 -1.27 -13.99
C ALA A 111 -8.04 -1.18 -12.84
N CYS A 112 -8.45 -0.73 -11.64
CA CYS A 112 -7.58 -0.47 -10.49
C CYS A 112 -7.31 -1.71 -9.62
N GLN A 113 -7.11 -2.87 -10.24
CA GLN A 113 -6.74 -4.11 -9.55
C GLN A 113 -5.22 -4.31 -9.57
N LEU A 114 -4.70 -5.33 -8.88
CA LEU A 114 -3.33 -5.78 -9.13
C LEU A 114 -3.33 -6.60 -10.43
N ASP A 115 -2.70 -6.08 -11.47
CA ASP A 115 -2.51 -6.80 -12.73
C ASP A 115 -1.02 -7.01 -12.99
N PHE A 116 -0.64 -8.26 -13.21
CA PHE A 116 0.72 -8.58 -13.63
C PHE A 116 0.93 -8.24 -15.10
N THR A 117 2.14 -7.83 -15.44
CA THR A 117 2.48 -7.38 -16.80
C THR A 117 2.23 -8.47 -17.86
N HIS A 118 2.51 -9.74 -17.54
CA HIS A 118 2.28 -10.85 -18.46
C HIS A 118 0.80 -11.05 -18.79
N GLU A 119 -0.09 -10.94 -17.81
CA GLU A 119 -1.54 -11.06 -18.02
C GLU A 119 -2.06 -9.91 -18.89
N LEU A 120 -1.58 -8.68 -18.66
CA LEU A 120 -1.97 -7.53 -19.47
C LEU A 120 -1.51 -7.66 -20.92
N PHE A 121 -0.32 -8.19 -21.17
CA PHE A 121 0.14 -8.50 -22.53
C PHE A 121 -0.70 -9.58 -23.20
N GLU A 122 -1.11 -10.61 -22.47
CA GLU A 122 -1.98 -11.65 -23.01
C GLU A 122 -3.37 -11.09 -23.36
N MET A 123 -3.93 -10.22 -22.52
CA MET A 123 -5.16 -9.49 -22.79
C MET A 123 -5.05 -8.58 -24.01
N GLU A 124 -3.92 -7.88 -24.17
CA GLU A 124 -3.65 -7.07 -25.37
C GLU A 124 -3.60 -7.94 -26.63
N ARG A 125 -2.86 -9.04 -26.58
CA ARG A 125 -2.70 -9.97 -27.71
C ARG A 125 -4.02 -10.58 -28.14
N THR A 126 -4.90 -10.88 -27.19
CA THR A 126 -6.23 -11.47 -27.44
C THR A 126 -7.32 -10.41 -27.59
N ASN A 127 -6.97 -9.11 -27.54
CA ASN A 127 -7.90 -7.98 -27.53
C ASN A 127 -9.08 -8.16 -26.54
N SER A 128 -8.78 -8.68 -25.35
CA SER A 128 -9.75 -9.11 -24.33
C SER A 128 -9.72 -8.25 -23.06
N PHE A 129 -9.27 -6.99 -23.18
CA PHE A 129 -9.30 -6.05 -22.06
C PHE A 129 -10.74 -5.86 -21.56
N LYS A 130 -10.89 -5.91 -20.23
CA LYS A 130 -12.17 -5.67 -19.54
C LYS A 130 -12.49 -4.18 -19.44
N SER A 131 -11.47 -3.34 -19.54
CA SER A 131 -11.57 -1.88 -19.48
C SER A 131 -10.56 -1.27 -20.45
N PRO A 132 -10.92 -0.21 -21.20
CA PRO A 132 -9.97 0.54 -22.03
C PRO A 132 -8.75 1.06 -21.24
N TRP A 133 -8.88 1.34 -19.95
CA TRP A 133 -7.78 1.84 -19.12
C TRP A 133 -6.71 0.78 -18.79
N GLN A 134 -7.00 -0.50 -19.00
CA GLN A 134 -6.00 -1.56 -18.83
C GLN A 134 -4.86 -1.45 -19.85
N ARG A 135 -5.13 -0.90 -21.05
CA ARG A 135 -4.10 -0.59 -22.04
C ARG A 135 -3.14 0.48 -21.53
N THR A 136 -3.66 1.59 -21.01
CA THR A 136 -2.86 2.67 -20.41
C THR A 136 -2.04 2.16 -19.21
N LYS A 137 -2.61 1.24 -18.43
CA LYS A 137 -1.92 0.58 -17.32
C LYS A 137 -0.74 -0.26 -17.80
N LEU A 138 -0.92 -1.06 -18.86
CA LEU A 138 0.16 -1.83 -19.48
C LEU A 138 1.30 -0.91 -19.94
N GLU A 139 0.97 0.16 -20.67
CA GLU A 139 1.95 1.15 -21.13
C GLU A 139 2.72 1.78 -19.95
N SER A 140 2.04 2.08 -18.86
CA SER A 140 2.66 2.63 -17.65
C SER A 140 3.61 1.62 -16.99
N GLN A 141 3.24 0.34 -16.92
CA GLN A 141 4.10 -0.72 -16.39
C GLN A 141 5.36 -0.91 -17.25
N VAL A 142 5.21 -0.95 -18.58
CA VAL A 142 6.33 -1.05 -19.52
C VAL A 142 7.25 0.16 -19.39
N ARG A 143 6.68 1.37 -19.35
CA ARG A 143 7.44 2.62 -19.15
C ARG A 143 8.20 2.61 -17.83
N GLY A 144 7.58 2.14 -16.75
CA GLY A 144 8.23 1.96 -15.45
C GLY A 144 9.42 1.00 -15.50
N ALA A 145 9.26 -0.14 -16.17
CA ALA A 145 10.33 -1.11 -16.37
C ALA A 145 11.50 -0.53 -17.19
N VAL A 146 11.20 0.13 -18.32
CA VAL A 146 12.20 0.80 -19.16
C VAL A 146 12.91 1.90 -18.38
N ASN A 147 12.19 2.71 -17.60
CA ASN A 147 12.78 3.76 -16.77
C ASN A 147 13.75 3.20 -15.71
N LYS A 148 13.43 2.03 -15.11
CA LYS A 148 14.33 1.35 -14.17
C LYS A 148 15.63 0.91 -14.85
N VAL A 149 15.54 0.35 -16.06
CA VAL A 149 16.70 -0.02 -16.87
C VAL A 149 17.52 1.23 -17.24
N LYS A 150 16.87 2.28 -17.75
CA LYS A 150 17.51 3.55 -18.11
C LYS A 150 18.23 4.18 -16.92
N ALA A 151 17.62 4.15 -15.73
CA ALA A 151 18.26 4.63 -14.51
C ALA A 151 19.51 3.82 -14.19
N ARG A 152 19.46 2.48 -14.26
CA ARG A 152 20.63 1.64 -14.04
C ARG A 152 21.75 1.91 -15.04
N MET A 153 21.42 2.06 -16.32
CA MET A 153 22.40 2.38 -17.36
C MET A 153 23.10 3.71 -17.07
N ARG A 154 22.37 4.75 -16.65
CA ARG A 154 22.97 6.04 -16.25
C ARG A 154 23.97 5.89 -15.11
N PHE A 155 23.65 5.05 -14.11
CA PHE A 155 24.59 4.77 -13.02
C PHE A 155 25.80 3.95 -13.48
N ASN A 156 25.59 2.97 -14.37
CA ASN A 156 26.65 2.15 -14.97
C ASN A 156 27.66 2.97 -15.77
N THR A 157 27.23 4.07 -16.39
CA THR A 157 28.12 5.01 -17.09
C THR A 157 29.06 5.76 -16.14
N ILE A 158 28.64 5.99 -14.90
CA ILE A 158 29.41 6.78 -13.91
C ILE A 158 30.33 5.88 -13.07
N ARG A 159 29.85 4.69 -12.71
CA ARG A 159 30.58 3.64 -11.99
C ARG A 159 30.04 2.31 -12.50
N HIS A 160 30.80 1.21 -12.47
CA HIS A 160 30.29 -0.12 -12.83
C HIS A 160 29.83 -0.87 -11.57
N PRO A 161 28.61 -0.63 -11.04
CA PRO A 161 28.11 -1.39 -9.91
C PRO A 161 27.77 -2.81 -10.36
N ASP A 162 28.37 -3.80 -9.72
CA ASP A 162 27.92 -5.18 -9.84
C ASP A 162 26.58 -5.38 -9.11
N VAL A 163 25.70 -6.18 -9.69
CA VAL A 163 24.38 -6.46 -9.11
C VAL A 163 24.49 -7.66 -8.17
N PHE A 164 23.96 -7.54 -6.94
CA PHE A 164 23.87 -8.63 -5.94
C PHE A 164 25.20 -9.27 -5.46
N HIS A 165 26.34 -8.59 -5.65
CA HIS A 165 27.63 -9.10 -5.16
C HIS A 165 27.85 -8.88 -3.66
N ARG A 166 27.16 -7.89 -3.07
CA ARG A 166 27.23 -7.63 -1.63
C ARG A 166 26.25 -8.54 -0.90
N GLU A 167 26.71 -9.15 0.19
CA GLU A 167 25.86 -9.91 1.12
C GLU A 167 24.61 -9.09 1.52
N ARG A 168 23.44 -9.70 1.37
CA ARG A 168 22.15 -9.05 1.65
C ARG A 168 21.80 -9.25 3.12
N GLY A 169 22.17 -8.28 3.96
CA GLY A 169 21.81 -8.30 5.37
C GLY A 169 22.85 -7.65 6.26
N GLY A 170 22.76 -7.93 7.55
CA GLY A 170 23.72 -7.46 8.55
C GLY A 170 25.07 -8.14 8.39
N GLY A 171 25.89 -7.62 7.47
CA GLY A 171 27.34 -7.64 7.62
C GLY A 171 27.67 -6.82 8.86
N ALA A 172 27.56 -7.45 10.03
CA ALA A 172 28.09 -6.91 11.26
C ALA A 172 29.57 -6.63 11.01
N LYS A 173 29.97 -5.37 11.20
CA LYS A 173 31.39 -5.06 11.43
C LYS A 173 31.86 -6.07 12.48
N LEU A 174 32.78 -6.95 12.11
CA LEU A 174 33.47 -7.84 13.03
C LEU A 174 34.05 -6.99 14.17
N ALA A 175 33.30 -6.89 15.26
CA ALA A 175 33.77 -6.42 16.53
C ALA A 175 34.46 -7.61 17.20
N THR A 176 35.63 -7.98 16.70
CA THR A 176 36.57 -8.84 17.40
C THR A 176 37.75 -7.98 17.86
N THR A 177 37.45 -6.92 18.61
CA THR A 177 38.40 -6.42 19.62
C THR A 177 38.35 -7.42 20.78
N ALA A 178 38.99 -8.57 20.61
CA ALA A 178 39.43 -9.38 21.73
C ALA A 178 40.70 -8.72 22.30
N ALA A 179 40.49 -7.73 23.17
CA ALA A 179 41.51 -7.27 24.10
C ALA A 179 41.67 -8.33 25.22
N PRO A 180 42.85 -8.43 25.85
CA PRO A 180 43.39 -9.67 26.40
C PRO A 180 42.74 -10.03 27.74
N ALA A 181 42.41 -11.31 27.91
CA ALA A 181 42.07 -11.86 29.21
C ALA A 181 43.36 -12.10 30.02
N ALA A 182 43.76 -11.10 30.81
CA ALA A 182 44.61 -11.33 31.96
C ALA A 182 43.75 -11.90 33.11
N ALA A 183 43.99 -13.16 33.46
CA ALA A 183 43.63 -13.78 34.74
C ALA A 183 44.76 -14.77 35.06
N ALA A 184 45.73 -14.41 35.91
CA ALA A 184 45.69 -14.56 37.36
C ALA A 184 45.66 -16.04 37.84
N LYS A 185 46.87 -16.54 38.17
CA LYS A 185 47.23 -17.50 39.24
C LYS A 185 46.48 -18.84 39.35
N LYS A 186 47.21 -19.93 39.12
CA LYS A 186 47.79 -20.76 40.19
C LYS A 186 49.00 -21.51 39.67
#